data_AF-A0A926AP21-F1
#
_entry.id   AF-A0A926AP21-F1
#
_cell.length_a   1.000
_cell.length_b   1.000
_cell.length_c   1.000
_cell.angle_alpha   90.00
_cell.angle_beta   90.00
_cell.angle_gamma   90.00
#
_symmetry.space_group_name_H-M   'P 1'
#
loop_
_entity.id
_entity.type
_entity.pdbx_description
1 polymer ?
#
loop_
_entity_poly.entity_id
_entity_poly.type
_entity_poly.pdbx_seq_one_letter_code
_entity_poly.pdbx_strand_id
1 'polypeptide(L)'
;DGKILCTNPDRKVQVFVYQEKENPVEVVYVCKNADGSIERLHCIGEIDTDECTLYYSSSKNPAKIKFKVIAYTLSDLPMPEIVQFPGSSKNYTLEWLEGKVLCTNPNKTVQVFVAQP
;
A
#
# COMPACT_ATOMS: atom_id res chain seq x y z
N ASP A 1 12.87 -9.17 -19.10
CA ASP A 1 11.94 -9.46 -20.22
C ASP A 1 12.24 -10.80 -20.86
N GLY A 2 11.24 -11.68 -20.87
CA GLY A 2 11.31 -12.99 -21.51
C GLY A 2 10.57 -13.04 -22.84
N LYS A 3 10.93 -14.01 -23.68
CA LYS A 3 10.25 -14.25 -24.96
C LYS A 3 9.81 -15.70 -25.04
N ILE A 4 8.54 -15.92 -25.39
CA ILE A 4 8.01 -17.24 -25.72
C ILE A 4 7.82 -17.30 -27.24
N LEU A 5 8.38 -18.34 -27.85
CA LEU A 5 8.20 -18.64 -29.27
C LEU A 5 7.13 -19.71 -29.40
N CYS A 6 6.06 -19.40 -30.12
CA CYS A 6 5.05 -20.37 -30.52
C CYS A 6 5.15 -20.61 -32.03
N THR A 7 5.11 -21.87 -32.46
CA THR A 7 4.98 -22.20 -33.88
C THR A 7 3.55 -22.64 -34.15
N ASN A 8 2.85 -21.87 -34.97
CA ASN A 8 1.47 -22.13 -35.34
C ASN A 8 1.36 -23.35 -36.27
N PRO A 9 0.17 -23.97 -36.41
CA PRO A 9 -0.04 -25.09 -37.33
C PRO A 9 0.31 -24.78 -38.80
N ASP A 10 0.25 -23.51 -39.21
CA ASP A 10 0.67 -23.04 -40.55
C ASP A 10 2.19 -22.80 -40.66
N ARG A 11 2.96 -23.25 -39.66
CA ARG A 11 4.42 -23.10 -39.51
C ARG A 11 4.91 -21.67 -39.35
N LYS A 12 4.02 -20.69 -39.15
CA LYS A 12 4.45 -19.34 -38.78
C LYS A 12 4.86 -19.29 -37.31
N VAL A 13 5.90 -18.52 -37.04
CA VAL A 13 6.37 -18.28 -35.67
C VAL A 13 5.73 -17.02 -35.14
N GLN A 14 5.09 -17.12 -33.97
CA GLN A 14 4.58 -15.99 -33.21
C GLN A 14 5.44 -15.79 -31.97
N VAL A 15 5.89 -14.55 -31.76
CA VAL A 15 6.72 -14.17 -30.61
C VAL A 15 5.85 -13.45 -29.60
N PHE A 16 5.76 -14.01 -28.39
CA PHE A 16 5.14 -13.37 -27.25
C PHE A 16 6.24 -12.78 -26.37
N VAL A 17 6.23 -11.46 -26.19
CA VAL A 17 7.11 -10.78 -25.25
C VAL A 17 6.35 -10.63 -23.95
N TYR A 18 6.95 -11.06 -22.85
CA TYR A 18 6.41 -10.84 -21.52
C TYR A 18 7.46 -10.15 -20.66
N GLN A 19 6.97 -9.29 -19.77
CA GLN A 19 7.78 -8.74 -18.71
C GLN A 19 7.50 -9.56 -17.46
N GLU A 20 8.56 -10.09 -16.85
CA GLU A 20 8.46 -10.58 -15.48
C GLU A 20 8.24 -9.33 -14.62
N LYS A 21 7.02 -9.14 -14.13
CA LYS A 21 6.83 -8.18 -13.05
C LYS A 21 7.49 -8.76 -11.82
N GLU A 22 8.45 -8.05 -11.25
CA GLU A 22 8.94 -8.39 -9.91
C GLU A 22 7.74 -8.46 -8.96
N ASN A 23 7.77 -9.42 -8.04
CA ASN A 23 6.70 -9.50 -7.03
C ASN A 23 6.69 -8.19 -6.26
N PRO A 24 5.53 -7.51 -6.13
CA PRO A 24 5.48 -6.25 -5.41
C PRO A 24 5.99 -6.46 -3.99
N VAL A 25 6.89 -5.58 -3.56
CA VAL A 25 7.43 -5.66 -2.20
C VAL A 25 6.35 -5.17 -1.24
N GLU A 26 6.18 -5.90 -0.15
CA GLU A 26 5.28 -5.50 0.93
C GLU A 26 6.12 -4.92 2.08
N VAL A 27 5.89 -3.65 2.39
CA VAL A 27 6.39 -3.01 3.62
C VAL A 27 5.24 -2.94 4.63
N VAL A 28 5.50 -3.40 5.85
CA VAL A 28 4.50 -3.40 6.93
C VAL A 28 4.91 -2.42 8.02
N TYR A 29 4.03 -1.47 8.30
CA TYR A 29 4.16 -0.55 9.41
C TYR A 29 3.22 -0.97 10.54
N VAL A 30 3.71 -0.91 11.77
CA VAL A 30 2.99 -1.42 12.94
C VAL A 30 2.75 -0.33 13.97
N CYS A 31 1.50 -0.23 14.44
CA CYS A 31 1.12 0.57 15.60
C CYS A 31 0.67 -0.37 16.73
N LYS A 32 1.21 -0.17 17.94
CA LYS A 32 0.81 -0.91 19.15
C LYS A 32 0.00 0.03 20.04
N ASN A 33 -1.27 -0.27 20.21
CA ASN A 33 -2.17 0.53 21.02
C ASN A 33 -2.01 0.19 22.52
N ALA A 34 -2.43 1.12 23.39
CA ALA A 34 -2.36 0.94 24.84
C ALA A 34 -3.20 -0.23 25.36
N ASP A 35 -4.26 -0.62 24.65
CA ASP A 35 -5.10 -1.79 24.96
C ASP A 35 -4.46 -3.13 24.54
N GLY A 36 -3.21 -3.10 24.06
CA GLY A 36 -2.49 -4.28 23.57
C GLY A 36 -2.89 -4.72 22.16
N SER A 37 -3.83 -4.04 21.51
CA SER A 37 -4.14 -4.31 20.11
C SER A 37 -3.03 -3.82 19.18
N ILE A 38 -2.84 -4.56 18.09
CA ILE A 38 -1.82 -4.26 17.08
C ILE A 38 -2.53 -3.92 15.79
N GLU A 39 -2.19 -2.78 15.22
CA GLU A 39 -2.69 -2.33 13.92
C GLU A 39 -1.54 -2.33 12.92
N ARG A 40 -1.86 -2.65 11.66
CA ARG A 40 -0.89 -2.78 10.59
C ARG A 40 -1.34 -1.99 9.38
N LEU A 41 -0.44 -1.17 8.86
CA LEU A 41 -0.55 -0.53 7.56
C LEU A 41 0.40 -1.24 6.61
N HIS A 42 -0.14 -1.82 5.54
CA HIS A 42 0.59 -2.54 4.52
C HIS A 42 0.69 -1.68 3.28
N CYS A 43 1.91 -1.43 2.80
CA CYS A 43 2.19 -0.74 1.55
C CYS A 43 2.75 -1.79 0.60
N ILE A 44 1.94 -2.18 -0.39
CA ILE A 44 2.26 -3.24 -1.35
C ILE A 44 2.40 -2.60 -2.73
N GLY A 45 3.61 -2.59 -3.29
CA GLY A 45 3.88 -1.93 -4.56
C GLY A 45 5.36 -1.91 -4.93
N GLU A 46 5.71 -1.01 -5.84
CA GLU A 46 7.10 -0.74 -6.21
C GLU A 46 7.66 0.30 -5.23
N ILE A 47 8.73 -0.05 -4.50
CA ILE A 47 9.32 0.81 -3.47
C ILE A 47 9.89 2.10 -4.07
N ASP A 48 10.33 2.05 -5.33
CA ASP A 48 11.05 3.14 -5.97
C ASP A 48 10.16 4.19 -6.66
N THR A 49 8.83 3.95 -6.74
CA THR A 49 7.92 4.79 -7.55
C THR A 49 6.86 5.53 -6.74
N ASP A 50 6.88 5.45 -5.41
CA ASP A 50 5.82 5.94 -4.52
C ASP A 50 4.42 5.39 -4.87
N GLU A 51 4.34 4.37 -5.74
CA GLU A 51 3.10 3.72 -6.14
C GLU A 51 2.88 2.46 -5.32
N CYS A 52 2.31 2.63 -4.12
CA CYS A 52 1.88 1.48 -3.32
C CYS A 52 0.38 1.45 -3.07
N THR A 53 -0.17 0.23 -3.09
CA THR A 53 -1.54 0.00 -2.63
C THR A 53 -1.54 -0.18 -1.13
N LEU A 54 -2.35 0.63 -0.46
CA LEU A 54 -2.47 0.62 1.00
C LEU A 54 -3.55 -0.34 1.47
N TYR A 55 -3.19 -1.18 2.45
CA TYR A 55 -4.11 -2.03 3.17
C TYR A 55 -3.97 -1.85 4.68
N TYR A 56 -5.06 -2.12 5.39
CA TYR A 56 -5.11 -2.12 6.85
C TYR A 56 -5.46 -3.50 7.38
N SER A 57 -4.84 -3.91 8.48
CA SER A 57 -5.31 -5.04 9.29
C SER A 57 -5.07 -4.77 10.77
N SER A 58 -5.72 -5.54 11.65
CA SER A 58 -5.47 -5.47 13.09
C SER A 58 -5.40 -6.86 13.72
N SER A 59 -4.91 -6.96 14.96
CA SER A 59 -4.94 -8.20 15.72
C SER A 59 -6.36 -8.70 15.98
N LYS A 60 -7.35 -7.82 15.98
CA LYS A 60 -8.78 -8.16 16.17
C LYS A 60 -9.46 -8.54 14.85
N ASN A 61 -9.01 -7.99 13.73
CA ASN A 61 -9.47 -8.35 12.39
C ASN A 61 -8.25 -8.49 11.46
N PRO A 62 -7.72 -9.72 11.29
CA PRO A 62 -6.47 -9.95 10.58
C PRO A 62 -6.61 -9.86 9.05
N ALA A 63 -7.83 -9.80 8.51
CA ALA A 63 -8.04 -9.65 7.08
C ALA A 63 -7.57 -8.27 6.60
N LYS A 64 -6.81 -8.23 5.50
CA LYS A 64 -6.35 -6.99 4.88
C LYS A 64 -7.54 -6.27 4.22
N ILE A 65 -7.78 -5.03 4.62
CA ILE A 65 -8.79 -4.14 4.06
C ILE A 65 -8.07 -3.12 3.18
N LYS A 66 -8.36 -3.12 1.88
CA LYS A 66 -7.79 -2.13 0.96
C LYS A 66 -8.37 -0.74 1.26
N PHE A 67 -7.50 0.24 1.46
CA PHE A 67 -7.91 1.63 1.54
C PHE A 67 -8.28 2.20 0.17
N LYS A 68 -9.20 3.16 0.16
CA LYS A 68 -9.42 4.04 -0.99
C LYS A 68 -8.63 5.33 -0.76
N VAL A 69 -7.67 5.62 -1.64
CA VAL A 69 -6.99 6.93 -1.67
C VAL A 69 -7.94 7.95 -2.31
N ILE A 70 -8.18 9.06 -1.62
CA ILE A 70 -9.17 10.08 -2.00
C ILE A 70 -8.50 11.30 -2.58
N ALA A 71 -7.37 11.72 -2.01
CA ALA A 71 -6.62 12.88 -2.46
C ALA A 71 -5.17 12.79 -1.98
N TYR A 72 -4.30 13.45 -2.74
CA TYR A 72 -2.96 13.82 -2.32
C TYR A 72 -2.98 15.32 -2.03
N THR A 73 -2.46 15.73 -0.89
CA THR A 73 -2.30 17.16 -0.58
C THR A 73 -1.00 17.63 -1.21
N LEU A 74 -1.10 18.30 -2.37
CA LEU A 74 0.03 18.78 -3.18
C LEU A 74 0.73 20.03 -2.59
N SER A 75 0.23 20.58 -1.48
CA SER A 75 0.70 21.86 -0.93
C SER A 75 1.91 21.76 0.01
N ASP A 76 2.19 20.58 0.56
CA ASP A 76 3.18 20.40 1.61
C ASP A 76 4.04 19.17 1.30
N LEU A 77 5.36 19.29 1.47
CA LEU A 77 6.29 18.15 1.43
C LEU A 77 6.69 17.80 2.86
N PRO A 78 6.52 16.54 3.32
CA PRO A 78 5.99 15.38 2.59
C PRO A 78 4.47 15.47 2.33
N MET A 79 4.03 15.05 1.13
CA MET A 79 2.63 15.14 0.69
C MET A 79 1.75 14.18 1.50
N PRO A 80 0.82 14.69 2.33
CA PRO A 80 -0.09 13.83 3.07
C PRO A 80 -1.06 13.13 2.12
N GLU A 81 -1.33 11.87 2.37
CA GLU A 81 -2.33 11.08 1.66
C GLU A 81 -3.62 11.01 2.47
N ILE A 82 -4.76 11.29 1.82
CA ILE A 82 -6.06 11.15 2.46
C ILE A 82 -6.69 9.83 2.03
N VAL A 83 -6.95 8.95 2.99
CA VAL A 83 -7.50 7.61 2.76
C VAL A 83 -8.83 7.38 3.47
N GLN A 84 -9.61 6.45 2.95
CA GLN A 84 -10.89 6.00 3.50
C GLN A 84 -10.98 4.47 3.57
N PHE A 85 -11.60 3.96 4.64
CA PHE A 85 -12.07 2.58 4.67
C PHE A 85 -13.23 2.39 3.69
N PRO A 86 -13.34 1.23 3.01
CA PRO A 86 -14.51 0.90 2.21
C PRO A 86 -15.81 1.04 3.00
N GLY A 87 -16.80 1.73 2.44
CA GLY A 87 -18.10 1.96 3.10
C GLY A 87 -18.09 3.02 4.20
N SER A 88 -16.97 3.69 4.48
CA SER A 88 -16.88 4.81 5.42
C SER A 88 -16.68 6.14 4.70
N SER A 89 -17.33 7.20 5.18
CA SER A 89 -17.06 8.59 4.76
C SER A 89 -15.96 9.27 5.59
N LYS A 90 -15.37 8.55 6.55
CA LYS A 90 -14.36 9.08 7.46
C LYS A 90 -12.99 9.11 6.79
N ASN A 91 -12.37 10.29 6.81
CA ASN A 91 -11.05 10.52 6.25
C ASN A 91 -9.96 10.31 7.31
N TYR A 92 -8.90 9.64 6.89
CA TYR A 92 -7.66 9.48 7.65
C TYR A 92 -6.55 10.13 6.83
N THR A 93 -5.65 10.84 7.50
CA THR A 93 -4.51 11.47 6.82
C THR A 93 -3.25 10.71 7.18
N LEU A 94 -2.51 10.26 6.18
CA LEU A 94 -1.23 9.58 6.34
C LEU A 94 -0.11 10.53 5.94
N GLU A 95 0.81 10.79 6.86
CA GLU A 95 2.03 11.55 6.61
C GLU A 95 3.21 10.57 6.66
N TRP A 96 3.86 10.41 5.52
CA TRP A 96 5.02 9.53 5.36
C TRP A 96 6.29 10.25 5.80
N LEU A 97 6.99 9.65 6.76
CA LEU A 97 8.26 10.12 7.30
C LEU A 97 9.28 9.00 7.19
N GLU A 98 10.58 9.32 7.25
CA GLU A 98 11.64 8.31 7.21
C GLU A 98 11.43 7.22 8.28
N GLY A 99 11.06 6.02 7.83
CA GLY A 99 10.83 4.83 8.66
C GLY A 99 9.52 4.78 9.46
N LYS A 100 8.60 5.75 9.31
CA LYS A 100 7.32 5.76 10.03
C LYS A 100 6.20 6.48 9.28
N VAL A 101 4.96 6.18 9.62
CA VAL A 101 3.76 6.86 9.13
C VAL A 101 2.98 7.43 10.29
N LEU A 102 2.69 8.73 10.24
CA LEU A 102 1.74 9.36 11.16
C LEU A 102 0.35 9.26 10.54
N CYS A 103 -0.57 8.62 11.24
CA CYS A 103 -1.97 8.55 10.86
C CYS A 103 -2.78 9.49 11.75
N THR A 104 -3.34 10.54 11.16
CA THR A 104 -4.32 11.39 11.85
C THR A 104 -5.72 10.83 11.64
N ASN A 105 -6.36 10.43 12.74
CA ASN A 105 -7.71 9.90 12.76
C ASN A 105 -8.77 10.99 12.55
N PRO A 106 -10.01 10.62 12.20
CA PRO A 106 -11.13 11.55 12.06
C PRO A 106 -11.40 12.40 13.30
N ASN A 107 -11.11 11.86 14.49
CA ASN A 107 -11.24 12.53 15.78
C ASN A 107 -10.00 13.36 16.18
N LYS A 108 -9.05 13.55 15.25
CA LYS A 108 -7.77 14.27 15.45
C LYS A 108 -6.75 13.60 16.37
N THR A 109 -7.03 12.40 16.86
CA THR A 109 -5.98 11.60 17.51
C THR A 109 -4.96 11.13 16.48
N VAL A 110 -3.71 10.96 16.88
CA VAL A 110 -2.62 10.52 15.99
C VAL A 110 -2.13 9.15 16.43
N GLN A 111 -2.02 8.24 15.47
CA GLN A 111 -1.37 6.94 15.62
C GLN A 111 -0.03 6.97 14.87
N VAL A 112 0.98 6.33 15.45
CA VAL A 112 2.31 6.24 14.85
C VAL A 112 2.56 4.80 14.44
N PHE A 113 2.67 4.57 13.14
CA PHE A 113 3.04 3.28 12.59
C PHE A 113 4.53 3.28 12.26
N VAL A 114 5.28 2.29 12.73
CA VAL A 114 6.73 2.20 12.50
C VAL A 114 7.02 1.03 11.58
N ALA A 115 7.87 1.24 10.56
CA ALA A 115 8.29 0.18 9.64
C ALA A 115 8.90 -0.97 10.45
N GLN A 116 8.47 -2.20 10.18
CA GLN A 116 9.17 -3.36 10.72
C GLN A 116 10.35 -3.70 9.79
N PRO A 117 11.53 -4.00 10.35
CA PRO A 117 12.66 -4.52 9.60
C PRO A 117 12.38 -5.92 9.04
#